data_AF-A0A395RAF9-F1
#
_entry.id   AF-A0A395RAF9-F1
#
_cell.length_a   1.000
_cell.length_b   1.000
_cell.length_c   1.000
_cell.angle_alpha   90.00
_cell.angle_beta   90.00
_cell.angle_gamma   90.00
#
_symmetry.space_group_name_H-M   'P 1'
#
loop_
_entity.id
_entity.type
_entity.pdbx_description
1 polymer ?
#
loop_
_entity_poly.entity_id
_entity_poly.type
_entity_poly.pdbx_seq_one_letter_code
_entity_poly.pdbx_strand_id
1 'polypeptide(L)'
;MTNYWHYYLRAETAEEVTSTLVAAGLLLVGGEPAPGVHIDTLGTLFEGGVWDEEGNQVEAPTALPGWHVNLCTEFNLDVSLIASVMIDAPTTPRRIWSD
;
A
#
# COMPACT_ATOMS: atom_id res chain seq x y z
N MET A 1 -19.98 11.13 -9.30
CA MET A 1 -18.69 10.43 -9.42
C MET A 1 -17.83 11.02 -8.34
N THR A 2 -17.47 10.19 -7.36
CA THR A 2 -16.52 10.57 -6.32
C THR A 2 -15.15 10.28 -6.93
N ASN A 3 -14.31 11.29 -7.07
CA ASN A 3 -12.94 11.05 -7.55
C ASN A 3 -12.14 10.41 -6.42
N TYR A 4 -11.35 9.40 -6.76
CA TYR A 4 -10.44 8.77 -5.82
C TYR A 4 -8.98 9.11 -6.18
N TRP A 5 -8.16 9.38 -5.17
CA TRP A 5 -6.73 9.60 -5.33
C TRP A 5 -5.96 8.41 -4.74
N HIS A 6 -5.05 7.84 -5.53
CA HIS A 6 -4.28 6.66 -5.14
C HIS A 6 -2.83 6.99 -4.85
N TYR A 7 -2.31 6.42 -3.76
CA TYR A 7 -0.94 6.53 -3.32
C TYR A 7 -0.40 5.16 -2.95
N TYR A 8 0.87 4.94 -3.24
CA TYR A 8 1.54 3.66 -3.00
C TYR A 8 2.62 3.91 -1.96
N LEU A 9 2.56 3.16 -0.87
CA LEU A 9 3.46 3.35 0.27
C LEU A 9 4.30 2.10 0.49
N ARG A 10 5.54 2.31 0.91
CA ARG A 10 6.48 1.29 1.33
C ARG A 10 7.38 1.84 2.43
N ALA A 11 7.56 1.07 3.49
CA ALA A 11 8.57 1.34 4.51
C ALA A 11 9.29 0.04 4.91
N GLU A 12 10.29 0.12 5.79
CA GLU A 12 10.97 -1.11 6.27
C GLU A 12 10.04 -1.95 7.15
N THR A 13 9.17 -1.29 7.91
CA THR A 13 8.27 -1.94 8.88
C THR A 13 6.84 -1.42 8.79
N ALA A 14 5.89 -2.21 9.29
CA ALA A 14 4.49 -1.80 9.41
C ALA A 14 4.30 -0.61 10.37
N GLU A 15 5.14 -0.51 11.41
CA GLU A 15 5.09 0.56 12.40
C GLU A 15 5.45 1.92 11.79
N GLU A 16 6.44 1.95 10.91
CA GLU A 16 6.86 3.17 10.21
C GLU A 16 5.76 3.72 9.31
N VAL A 17 5.08 2.86 8.54
CA VAL A 17 3.91 3.27 7.74
C VAL A 17 2.79 3.75 8.65
N THR A 18 2.47 2.98 9.70
CA THR A 18 1.36 3.28 10.62
C THR A 18 1.58 4.63 11.32
N SER A 19 2.77 4.87 11.86
CA SER A 19 3.11 6.13 12.54
C SER A 19 3.06 7.32 11.59
N THR A 20 3.51 7.15 10.34
CA THR A 20 3.41 8.19 9.31
C THR A 20 1.94 8.49 8.98
N LEU A 21 1.09 7.48 8.81
CA LEU A 21 -0.34 7.66 8.53
C LEU A 21 -1.09 8.32 9.70
N VAL A 22 -0.75 7.98 10.94
CA VAL A 22 -1.31 8.64 12.14
C VAL A 22 -0.86 10.09 12.20
N ALA A 23 0.43 10.37 11.97
CA ALA A 23 0.95 11.75 11.96
C ALA A 23 0.33 12.60 10.85
N ALA A 24 0.00 12.00 9.70
CA ALA A 24 -0.71 12.63 8.59
C ALA A 24 -2.23 12.76 8.82
N GLY A 25 -2.78 12.22 9.93
CA GLY A 25 -4.22 12.23 10.21
C GLY A 25 -5.05 11.30 9.32
N LEU A 26 -4.40 10.38 8.62
CA LEU A 26 -5.03 9.40 7.71
C LEU A 26 -5.48 8.13 8.44
N LEU A 27 -4.91 7.89 9.61
CA LEU A 27 -5.27 6.80 10.51
C LEU A 27 -5.61 7.37 11.90
N LEU A 28 -6.73 6.94 12.46
CA LEU A 28 -7.16 7.32 13.80
C LEU A 28 -6.35 6.59 14.86
N VAL A 29 -6.29 7.19 16.06
CA VAL A 29 -5.70 6.54 17.25
C VAL A 29 -6.55 5.33 17.61
N GLY A 30 -6.08 4.14 17.22
CA GLY A 30 -6.84 2.88 17.28
C GLY A 30 -6.68 1.99 16.04
N GLY A 31 -6.15 2.54 14.94
CA GLY A 31 -5.86 1.78 13.71
C GLY A 31 -6.96 1.81 12.65
N GLU A 32 -8.03 2.57 12.89
CA GLU A 32 -9.11 2.74 11.92
C GLU A 32 -8.77 3.86 10.91
N PRO A 33 -9.03 3.70 9.61
CA PRO A 33 -8.88 4.78 8.64
C PRO A 33 -9.74 6.00 8.99
N ALA A 34 -9.22 7.20 8.73
CA ALA A 34 -10.01 8.43 8.84
C ALA A 34 -11.15 8.44 7.80
N PRO A 35 -12.22 9.24 8.02
CA PRO A 35 -13.30 9.37 7.04
C PRO A 35 -12.78 9.74 5.64
N GLY A 36 -13.24 9.03 4.61
CA GLY A 36 -12.80 9.22 3.23
C GLY A 36 -11.41 8.65 2.92
N VAL A 37 -10.84 7.85 3.83
CA VAL A 37 -9.57 7.14 3.65
C VAL A 37 -9.81 5.64 3.57
N HIS A 38 -9.19 4.98 2.60
CA HIS A 38 -9.17 3.55 2.43
C HIS A 38 -7.73 3.05 2.39
N ILE A 39 -7.44 2.01 3.17
CA ILE A 39 -6.10 1.45 3.33
C ILE A 39 -6.19 -0.04 3.03
N ASP A 40 -5.34 -0.52 2.12
CA ASP A 40 -5.16 -1.95 1.87
C ASP A 40 -3.72 -2.34 2.18
N THR A 41 -3.57 -3.10 3.25
CA THR A 41 -2.26 -3.54 3.73
C THR A 41 -1.86 -4.82 3.01
N LEU A 42 -0.89 -4.70 2.11
CA LEU A 42 -0.40 -5.84 1.32
C LEU A 42 0.64 -6.66 2.09
N GLY A 43 1.34 -6.04 3.05
CA GLY A 43 2.39 -6.67 3.82
C GLY A 43 3.68 -6.87 3.00
N THR A 44 4.35 -8.00 3.23
CA THR A 44 5.53 -8.39 2.43
C THR A 44 5.09 -8.82 1.04
N LEU A 45 5.57 -8.11 0.01
CA LEU A 45 5.34 -8.51 -1.37
C LEU A 45 6.36 -9.55 -1.81
N PHE A 46 5.96 -10.39 -2.76
CA PHE A 46 6.81 -11.41 -3.35
C PHE A 46 6.82 -11.22 -4.87
N GLU A 47 8.00 -11.31 -5.48
CA GLU A 47 8.20 -11.19 -6.93
C GLU A 47 8.71 -12.51 -7.53
N GLY A 48 8.21 -12.83 -8.72
CA GLY A 48 8.55 -14.05 -9.44
C GLY A 48 7.91 -15.29 -8.84
N GLY A 49 8.64 -16.40 -8.89
CA GLY A 49 8.13 -17.72 -8.59
C GLY A 49 7.49 -18.36 -9.83
N VAL A 50 7.75 -19.65 -9.99
CA VAL A 50 7.21 -20.45 -11.08
C VAL A 50 6.45 -21.61 -10.46
N TRP A 51 5.21 -21.81 -10.90
CA TRP A 51 4.38 -22.94 -10.51
C TRP A 51 4.12 -23.79 -11.75
N ASP A 52 4.14 -25.11 -11.59
CA ASP A 52 3.74 -26.03 -12.65
C ASP A 52 2.21 -26.06 -12.83
N GLU A 53 1.75 -26.83 -13.80
CA GLU A 53 0.31 -26.97 -14.12
C GLU A 53 -0.51 -27.61 -12.99
N GLU A 54 0.15 -28.29 -12.05
CA GLU A 54 -0.45 -28.91 -10.86
C GLU A 54 -0.44 -27.98 -9.64
N GLY A 55 0.14 -26.78 -9.77
CA GLY A 55 0.25 -25.78 -8.71
C GLY A 55 1.40 -26.04 -7.74
N ASN A 56 2.35 -26.93 -8.05
CA ASN A 56 3.55 -27.11 -7.25
C ASN A 56 4.57 -26.03 -7.59
N GLN A 57 5.25 -25.53 -6.56
CA GLN A 57 6.28 -24.51 -6.70
C GLN A 57 7.55 -25.11 -7.31
N VAL A 58 7.92 -24.64 -8.51
CA VAL A 58 9.14 -25.00 -9.25
C VAL A 58 10.29 -24.06 -8.89
N GLU A 59 10.00 -22.76 -8.80
CA GLU A 59 10.95 -21.73 -8.35
C GLU A 59 10.34 -20.89 -7.25
N ALA A 60 11.12 -20.60 -6.21
CA ALA A 60 10.65 -19.80 -5.08
C ALA A 60 10.53 -18.33 -5.45
N PRO A 61 9.41 -17.67 -5.10
CA PRO A 61 9.31 -16.24 -5.27
C PRO A 61 10.25 -15.53 -4.29
N THR A 62 10.80 -14.40 -4.72
CA THR A 62 11.70 -13.58 -3.90
C THR A 62 10.89 -12.59 -3.08
N ALA A 63 11.08 -12.57 -1.76
CA ALA A 63 10.47 -11.55 -0.91
C ALA A 63 11.06 -10.18 -1.25
N LEU A 64 10.21 -9.24 -1.63
CA LEU A 64 10.57 -7.83 -1.74
C LEU A 64 10.61 -7.24 -0.33
N PRO A 65 11.75 -6.69 0.11
CA PRO A 65 11.89 -6.20 1.48
C PRO A 65 10.94 -5.02 1.75
N GLY A 66 10.41 -4.95 2.96
CA GLY A 66 9.56 -3.87 3.43
C GLY A 66 8.06 -4.17 3.42
N TRP A 67 7.30 -3.23 3.96
CA TRP A 67 5.87 -3.31 4.19
C TRP A 67 5.12 -2.40 3.23
N HIS A 68 4.27 -2.99 2.37
CA HIS A 68 3.59 -2.27 1.31
C HIS A 68 2.14 -1.99 1.66
N VAL A 69 1.67 -0.78 1.36
CA VAL A 69 0.31 -0.32 1.61
C VAL A 69 -0.20 0.46 0.41
N ASN A 70 -1.41 0.13 -0.05
CA ASN A 70 -2.15 0.98 -0.98
C ASN A 70 -3.03 1.92 -0.16
N LEU A 71 -2.84 3.23 -0.37
CA LEU A 71 -3.63 4.28 0.24
C LEU A 71 -4.53 4.89 -0.83
N CYS A 72 -5.81 5.07 -0.51
CA CYS A 72 -6.78 5.72 -1.36
C CYS A 72 -7.57 6.75 -0.54
N THR A 73 -7.79 7.94 -1.11
CA THR A 73 -8.53 9.01 -0.46
C THR A 73 -9.63 9.57 -1.36
N GLU A 74 -10.71 10.05 -0.76
CA GLU A 74 -11.80 10.80 -1.42
C GLU A 74 -11.48 12.31 -1.55
N PHE A 75 -10.26 12.70 -1.22
CA PHE A 75 -9.76 14.06 -1.27
C PHE A 75 -8.32 14.09 -1.77
N ASN A 76 -7.93 15.20 -2.39
CA ASN A 76 -6.53 15.39 -2.79
C ASN A 76 -5.67 15.60 -1.53
N LEU A 77 -4.66 14.75 -1.34
CA LEU A 77 -3.77 14.76 -0.19
C LEU A 77 -2.56 15.65 -0.46
N ASP A 78 -2.12 16.41 0.54
CA ASP A 78 -0.77 16.96 0.54
C ASP A 78 0.25 15.83 0.72
N VAL A 79 0.84 15.38 -0.38
CA VAL A 79 1.79 14.25 -0.40
C VAL A 79 3.05 14.49 0.43
N SER A 80 3.36 15.75 0.79
CA SER A 80 4.48 16.04 1.68
C SER A 80 4.34 15.40 3.06
N LEU A 81 3.10 15.12 3.49
CA LEU A 81 2.78 14.45 4.75
C LEU A 81 3.20 12.97 4.79
N ILE A 82 3.33 12.34 3.62
CA ILE A 82 3.62 10.90 3.48
C ILE A 82 4.87 10.64 2.64
N ALA A 83 5.61 11.68 2.23
CA ALA A 83 6.71 11.58 1.29
C ALA A 83 7.84 10.63 1.72
N SER A 84 8.02 10.42 3.03
CA SER A 84 9.02 9.50 3.58
C SER A 84 8.75 8.03 3.27
N VAL A 85 7.48 7.66 3.09
CA VAL A 85 7.06 6.27 2.83
C VAL A 85 6.39 6.14 1.45
N MET A 86 6.29 7.22 0.68
CA MET A 86 5.68 7.21 -0.63
C MET A 86 6.65 6.66 -1.68
N ILE A 87 6.14 5.79 -2.53
CA ILE A 87 6.85 5.29 -3.72
C ILE A 87 6.10 5.68 -4.99
N ASP A 88 6.81 5.62 -6.11
CA ASP A 88 6.19 5.78 -7.42
C ASP A 88 5.10 4.74 -7.66
N ALA A 89 4.10 5.12 -8.43
CA ALA A 89 3.03 4.20 -8.81
C ALA A 89 3.63 2.99 -9.55
N PRO A 90 3.29 1.75 -9.13
CA PRO A 90 3.75 0.57 -9.84
C PRO A 90 3.16 0.53 -11.25
N THR A 91 3.90 -0.02 -12.21
CA THR A 91 3.45 -0.15 -13.61
C THR A 91 2.23 -1.04 -13.77
N THR A 92 2.03 -1.98 -12.85
CA THR A 92 0.91 -2.93 -12.83
C THR A 92 0.30 -3.00 -11.43
N PRO A 93 -0.51 -2.00 -11.04
CA PRO A 93 -1.16 -1.99 -9.73
C PRO A 93 -2.18 -3.12 -9.66
N ARG A 94 -2.10 -3.96 -8.61
CA ARG A 94 -3.05 -5.07 -8.42
C ARG A 94 -4.46 -4.61 -8.06
N ARG A 95 -4.61 -3.40 -7.52
CA ARG A 95 -5.89 -2.85 -7.10
C ARG A 95 -5.93 -1.35 -7.38
N ILE A 96 -6.87 -0.96 -8.23
CA ILE A 96 -7.31 0.42 -8.43
C ILE A 96 -8.75 0.48 -7.95
N TRP A 97 -9.07 1.44 -7.08
CA TRP A 97 -10.47 1.70 -6.74
C TRP A 97 -11.03 2.60 -7.84
N SER A 98 -11.97 2.10 -8.64
CA SER A 98 -12.54 2.87 -9.75
C SER A 98 -13.37 4.05 -9.27
N ASP A 99 -13.29 5.14 -10.03
CA ASP A 99 -14.15 6.34 -9.96
C ASP A 99 -15.64 6.07 -10.32
#